data_AF-A0AAV0GXK2-F1
#
_entry.id   AF-A0AAV0GXK2-F1
#
_cell.length_a   1.000
_cell.length_b   1.000
_cell.length_c   1.000
_cell.angle_alpha   90.00
_cell.angle_beta   90.00
_cell.angle_gamma   90.00
#
_symmetry.space_group_name_H-M   'P 1'
#
loop_
_entity.id
_entity.type
_entity.pdbx_description
1 polymer ?
#
loop_
_entity_poly.entity_id
_entity_poly.type
_entity_poly.pdbx_seq_one_letter_code
_entity_poly.pdbx_strand_id
1 'polypeptide(L)'
;MVVSIQLPAFPVHFYHKEILLTLGNMIGREIKLDFHTQHQQRAKFARIAVELDLSKPLVTRIRLDGKWQYIEYENLPTCCFECGKIGHTSLTCPS
;
A
#
# COMPACT_ATOMS: atom_id res chain seq x y z
N MET A 1 -12.30 -0.90 1.70
CA MET A 1 -12.12 0.23 0.74
C MET A 1 -10.99 -0.12 -0.20
N VAL A 2 -11.15 0.12 -1.50
CA VAL A 2 -10.05 -0.08 -2.46
C VAL A 2 -9.13 1.13 -2.45
N VAL A 3 -7.84 0.91 -2.23
CA VAL A 3 -6.80 1.94 -2.33
C VAL A 3 -5.67 1.46 -3.22
N SER A 4 -4.96 2.41 -3.83
CA SER A 4 -3.72 2.13 -4.55
C SER A 4 -2.56 2.28 -3.58
N ILE A 5 -1.70 1.26 -3.51
CA ILE A 5 -0.43 1.34 -2.80
C ILE A 5 0.72 1.51 -3.79
N GLN A 6 1.70 2.31 -3.42
CA GLN A 6 2.97 2.47 -4.11
C GLN A 6 4.10 1.86 -3.29
N LEU A 7 4.97 1.14 -3.98
CA LEU A 7 6.22 0.61 -3.44
C LEU A 7 7.36 1.44 -4.05
N PRO A 8 7.83 2.50 -3.37
CA PRO A 8 8.93 3.31 -3.84
C PRO A 8 10.23 2.51 -3.86
N ALA A 9 11.00 2.73 -4.94
CA ALA A 9 12.29 2.06 -5.17
C ALA A 9 12.20 0.52 -5.06
N PHE A 10 11.04 -0.05 -5.42
CA PHE A 10 10.85 -1.49 -5.39
C PHE A 10 11.88 -2.16 -6.30
N PRO A 11 12.63 -3.18 -5.84
CA PRO A 11 13.68 -3.76 -6.66
C PRO A 11 13.11 -4.49 -7.88
N VAL A 12 13.69 -4.25 -9.06
CA VAL A 12 13.20 -4.81 -10.34
C VAL A 12 13.10 -6.35 -10.32
N HIS A 13 14.00 -7.04 -9.61
CA HIS A 13 13.97 -8.50 -9.47
C HIS A 13 12.78 -9.02 -8.64
N PHE A 14 12.04 -8.15 -7.94
CA PHE A 14 10.82 -8.52 -7.23
C PHE A 14 9.53 -8.18 -8.00
N TYR A 15 9.61 -7.64 -9.23
CA TYR A 15 8.43 -7.34 -10.08
C TYR A 15 7.72 -8.58 -10.66
N HIS A 16 7.92 -9.75 -10.05
CA HIS A 16 7.16 -10.93 -10.39
C HIS A 16 5.75 -10.81 -9.83
N LYS A 17 4.77 -11.18 -10.66
CA LYS A 17 3.35 -11.09 -10.30
C LYS A 17 3.04 -11.78 -8.97
N GLU A 18 3.56 -12.98 -8.76
CA GLU A 18 3.33 -13.75 -7.54
C GLU A 18 3.83 -13.03 -6.28
N ILE A 19 4.96 -12.34 -6.38
CA ILE A 19 5.53 -11.57 -5.27
C ILE A 19 4.62 -10.38 -4.97
N LEU A 20 4.23 -9.61 -5.98
CA LEU A 20 3.34 -8.47 -5.80
C LEU A 20 1.96 -8.86 -5.25
N LEU A 21 1.40 -9.99 -5.70
CA LEU A 21 0.16 -10.56 -5.14
C LEU A 21 0.36 -10.93 -3.66
N THR A 22 1.46 -11.61 -3.33
CA THR A 22 1.79 -11.96 -1.95
C THR A 22 1.90 -10.71 -1.06
N LEU A 23 2.60 -9.67 -1.53
CA LEU A 23 2.71 -8.41 -0.79
C LEU A 23 1.35 -7.72 -0.64
N GLY A 24 0.53 -7.72 -1.70
CA GLY A 24 -0.84 -7.21 -1.66
C GLY A 24 -1.68 -7.91 -0.58
N ASN A 25 -1.62 -9.24 -0.51
CA ASN A 25 -2.34 -10.04 0.48
C ASN A 25 -1.83 -9.88 1.92
N MET A 26 -0.56 -9.50 2.10
CA MET A 26 -0.02 -9.16 3.43
C MET A 26 -0.54 -7.81 3.94
N ILE A 27 -0.90 -6.89 3.03
CA ILE A 27 -1.33 -5.53 3.37
C ILE A 27 -2.86 -5.46 3.49
N GLY A 28 -3.58 -6.19 2.65
CA GLY A 28 -5.04 -6.23 2.61
C GLY A 28 -5.51 -7.39 1.75
N ARG A 29 -6.75 -7.37 1.27
CA ARG A 29 -7.19 -8.34 0.24
C ARG A 29 -6.80 -7.79 -1.13
N GLU A 30 -6.03 -8.51 -1.93
CA GLU A 30 -5.72 -8.03 -3.27
C GLU A 30 -7.00 -7.87 -4.12
N ILE A 31 -7.06 -6.85 -4.97
CA ILE A 31 -8.17 -6.68 -5.91
C ILE A 31 -7.65 -6.68 -7.35
N LYS A 32 -6.64 -5.87 -7.66
CA LYS A 32 -6.05 -5.76 -9.01
C LYS A 32 -4.58 -5.37 -8.92
N LEU A 33 -3.76 -5.98 -9.77
CA LEU A 33 -2.40 -5.50 -10.05
C LEU A 33 -2.42 -4.67 -11.32
N ASP A 34 -2.02 -3.40 -11.23
CA ASP A 34 -1.79 -2.57 -12.41
C ASP A 34 -0.29 -2.59 -12.73
N PHE A 35 0.08 -3.47 -13.65
CA PHE A 35 1.42 -3.52 -14.22
C PHE A 35 1.55 -2.46 -15.32
N HIS A 36 1.51 -1.17 -14.95
CA HIS A 36 1.92 -0.13 -15.88
C HIS A 36 3.44 -0.19 -16.06
N THR A 37 3.87 -1.12 -16.90
CA THR A 37 5.23 -1.23 -17.44
C THR A 37 5.37 -0.22 -18.57
N GLN A 38 5.01 1.04 -18.35
CA GLN A 38 5.21 2.08 -19.35
C GLN A 38 6.67 2.55 -19.28
N HIS A 39 7.43 2.02 -20.24
CA HIS A 39 8.83 2.32 -20.54
C HIS A 39 9.85 1.73 -19.56
N GLN A 40 10.62 0.78 -20.10
CA GLN A 40 11.84 0.14 -19.61
C GLN A 40 12.96 1.12 -19.15
N GLN A 41 12.68 2.40 -18.94
CA GLN A 41 13.66 3.41 -18.55
C GLN A 41 13.45 4.00 -17.15
N ARG A 42 12.25 3.88 -16.53
CA ARG A 42 12.00 4.39 -15.17
C ARG A 42 10.87 3.65 -14.44
N ALA A 43 11.05 2.38 -14.09
CA ALA A 43 10.22 1.72 -13.07
C ALA A 43 10.53 2.33 -11.69
N LYS A 44 10.04 3.55 -11.42
CA LYS A 44 10.32 4.24 -10.16
C LYS A 44 9.47 3.70 -9.00
N PHE A 45 8.31 3.12 -9.29
CA PHE A 45 7.33 2.66 -8.30
C PHE A 45 6.57 1.44 -8.83
N ALA A 46 6.34 0.41 -8.00
CA ALA A 46 5.33 -0.61 -8.28
C ALA A 46 4.00 -0.18 -7.67
N ARG A 47 2.88 -0.41 -8.37
CA ARG A 47 1.53 -0.06 -7.91
C ARG A 47 0.65 -1.29 -7.77
N ILE A 48 -0.08 -1.39 -6.67
CA ILE A 48 -1.00 -2.52 -6.39
C ILE A 48 -2.30 -1.94 -5.85
N ALA A 49 -3.45 -2.40 -6.33
CA ALA A 49 -4.74 -2.06 -5.76
C ALA A 49 -5.16 -3.13 -4.73
N VAL A 50 -5.37 -2.69 -3.49
CA VAL A 50 -5.74 -3.55 -2.36
C VAL A 50 -7.03 -3.08 -1.72
N GLU A 51 -7.86 -4.04 -1.31
CA GLU A 51 -8.95 -3.80 -0.37
C GLU A 51 -8.39 -3.72 1.04
N LEU A 52 -8.50 -2.55 1.64
CA LEU A 52 -8.16 -2.36 3.04
C LEU A 52 -9.40 -2.43 3.93
N ASP A 53 -9.18 -3.08 5.07
CA ASP A 53 -10.02 -3.00 6.24
C ASP A 53 -9.52 -1.82 7.10
N LEU A 54 -10.20 -0.68 6.98
CA LEU A 54 -9.85 0.57 7.67
C LEU A 54 -10.11 0.54 9.19
N SER A 55 -10.72 -0.54 9.71
CA SER A 55 -10.84 -0.76 11.15
C SER A 55 -9.52 -1.19 11.79
N LYS A 56 -8.55 -1.62 10.98
CA LYS A 56 -7.22 -2.08 11.40
C LYS A 56 -6.16 -1.02 11.11
N PRO A 57 -5.06 -1.00 11.89
CA PRO A 57 -3.91 -0.16 11.58
C PRO A 57 -3.35 -0.45 10.19
N LEU A 58 -2.91 0.60 9.50
CA LEU A 58 -2.28 0.50 8.19
C LEU A 58 -0.86 -0.08 8.30
N VAL A 59 -0.48 -0.89 7.31
CA VAL A 59 0.87 -1.45 7.18
C VAL A 59 1.77 -0.43 6.49
N THR A 60 2.66 0.21 7.24
CA THR A 60 3.54 1.27 6.71
C THR A 60 4.80 0.75 6.04
N ARG A 61 5.22 -0.47 6.37
CA ARG A 61 6.41 -1.14 5.81
C ARG A 61 6.33 -2.65 5.97
N ILE A 62 6.98 -3.36 5.06
CA ILE A 62 7.12 -4.82 5.08
C ILE A 62 8.59 -5.20 4.92
N ARG A 63 8.94 -6.39 5.42
CA ARG A 63 10.31 -6.90 5.29
C ARG A 63 10.41 -7.74 4.02
N LEU A 64 11.22 -7.27 3.08
CA LEU A 64 11.48 -7.93 1.80
C LEU A 64 12.98 -8.24 1.72
N ASP A 65 13.32 -9.51 1.69
CA ASP A 65 14.71 -10.00 1.64
C ASP A 65 15.64 -9.30 2.66
N GLY A 66 15.21 -9.29 3.91
CA GLY A 66 15.96 -8.67 5.02
C GLY A 66 15.92 -7.14 5.08
N LYS A 67 15.46 -6.45 4.03
CA LYS A 67 15.34 -4.98 3.96
C LYS A 67 13.91 -4.50 4.20
N TRP A 68 13.77 -3.24 4.63
CA TRP A 68 12.47 -2.60 4.77
C TRP A 68 12.01 -2.05 3.42
N GLN A 69 10.87 -2.51 2.94
CA GLN A 69 10.11 -1.88 1.87
C GLN A 69 9.03 -1.01 2.49
N TYR A 70 9.08 0.29 2.24
CA TYR A 70 8.05 1.23 2.66
C TYR A 70 6.84 1.16 1.73
N ILE A 71 5.66 1.46 2.27
CA ILE A 71 4.40 1.46 1.55
C ILE A 71 3.83 2.87 1.63
N GLU A 72 3.52 3.44 0.47
CA GLU A 72 2.81 4.70 0.36
C GLU A 72 1.40 4.42 -0.12
N TYR A 73 0.41 4.98 0.57
CA TYR A 73 -1.00 4.80 0.24
C TYR A 73 -1.51 6.03 -0.51
N GLU A 74 -2.05 5.84 -1.69
CA GLU A 74 -2.71 6.89 -2.47
C GLU A 74 -4.22 6.89 -2.22
N ASN A 75 -4.80 8.10 -2.17
CA ASN A 75 -6.24 8.32 -2.02
C ASN A 75 -6.85 7.72 -0.73
N LEU A 76 -6.07 7.66 0.36
CA LEU A 76 -6.64 7.36 1.66
C LEU A 76 -7.62 8.47 2.09
N PRO A 77 -8.79 8.12 2.65
CA PRO A 77 -9.65 9.07 3.34
C PRO A 77 -8.90 9.71 4.51
N THR A 78 -9.42 10.83 4.99
CA THR A 78 -8.83 11.56 6.10
C THR A 78 -8.56 10.64 7.30
N CYS A 79 -7.31 10.64 7.77
CA CYS A 79 -6.90 9.92 8.96
C CYS A 79 -7.05 10.81 10.20
N CYS A 80 -7.46 10.20 11.31
CA CYS A 80 -7.44 10.84 12.61
C CYS A 80 -6.04 10.73 13.21
N PHE A 81 -5.41 11.86 13.51
CA PHE A 81 -4.08 11.88 14.09
C PHE A 81 -4.06 11.60 15.60
N GLU A 82 -5.22 11.61 16.26
CA GLU A 82 -5.34 11.25 17.68
C GLU A 82 -5.46 9.75 17.90
N CYS A 83 -6.30 9.05 17.11
CA CYS A 83 -6.55 7.62 17.29
C CYS A 83 -5.98 6.72 16.19
N GLY A 84 -5.40 7.30 15.12
CA GLY A 84 -4.79 6.57 14.01
C GLY A 84 -5.79 5.84 13.09
N LYS A 85 -7.09 6.08 13.24
CA LYS A 85 -8.14 5.45 12.42
C LYS A 85 -8.51 6.34 11.22
N ILE A 86 -8.94 5.70 10.15
CA ILE A 86 -9.37 6.37 8.91
C ILE A 86 -10.89 6.60 8.93
N GLY A 87 -11.34 7.72 8.37
CA GLY A 87 -12.77 8.03 8.19
C GLY A 87 -13.28 9.18 9.06
N HIS A 88 -12.42 9.77 9.89
CA HIS A 88 -12.72 10.96 10.68
C HIS A 88 -11.44 11.76 10.94
N THR A 89 -11.57 13.02 11.33
CA THR A 89 -10.43 13.87 11.74
C THR A 89 -10.30 13.86 13.26
N SER A 90 -9.21 14.38 13.81
CA SER A 90 -9.09 14.57 15.27
C SER A 90 -10.27 15.38 15.83
N LEU A 91 -10.83 16.33 15.07
CA LEU A 91 -12.00 17.12 15.47
C LEU A 91 -13.30 16.32 15.59
N THR A 92 -13.41 15.22 14.83
CA THR A 92 -14.59 14.35 14.82
C THR A 92 -14.29 12.97 15.41
N CYS A 93 -13.22 12.88 16.20
CA CYS A 93 -12.81 11.64 16.86
C CYS A 93 -13.81 11.26 17.96
N PRO A 94 -14.50 10.11 17.87
CA PRO A 94 -15.29 9.58 18.96
C PRO A 94 -14.31 9.06 20.01
N SER A 95 -13.87 9.96 20.88
CA SER A 95 -13.08 9.63 22.07
C SER A 95 -13.96 8.85 23.05
#